data_AF-X1V537-F1
#
_entry.id   AF-X1V537-F1
#
_cell.length_a   1.000
_cell.length_b   1.000
_cell.length_c   1.000
_cell.angle_alpha   90.00
_cell.angle_beta   90.00
_cell.angle_gamma   90.00
#
_symmetry.space_group_name_H-M   'P 1'
#
loop_
_entity.id
_entity.type
_entity.pdbx_description
1 polymer ?
#
loop_
_entity_poly.entity_id
_entity_poly.type
_entity_poly.pdbx_seq_one_letter_code
_entity_poly.pdbx_strand_id
1 'polypeptide(L)' 'MDYPVKQAVISSFLSKTKDRFHEYNEDKTLEERFKMVSEIEGMDGMELVFPYEASNSDELKNLTS' A
#
# COMPACT_ATOMS: atom_id res chain seq x y z
N MET A 1 21.39 -21.11 -5.55
CA MET A 1 20.78 -20.47 -4.36
C MET A 1 19.38 -20.11 -4.79
N ASP A 2 18.38 -20.87 -4.33
CA ASP A 2 16.97 -20.56 -4.56
C ASP A 2 16.52 -19.68 -3.38
N TYR A 3 16.61 -18.37 -3.55
CA TYR A 3 16.02 -17.44 -2.59
C TYR A 3 14.63 -17.06 -3.10
N PRO A 4 13.56 -17.18 -2.27
CA PRO A 4 12.24 -16.75 -2.68
C PRO A 4 12.26 -15.25 -2.97
N VAL A 5 11.77 -14.88 -4.15
CA VAL A 5 11.63 -13.47 -4.56
C VAL A 5 10.51 -12.85 -3.74
N LYS A 6 10.81 -11.75 -3.06
CA LYS A 6 9.79 -10.95 -2.37
C LYS A 6 9.17 -9.94 -3.32
N GLN A 7 7.87 -9.72 -3.21
CA GLN A 7 7.14 -8.74 -4.02
C GLN A 7 6.45 -7.72 -3.13
N ALA A 8 6.49 -6.45 -3.56
CA ALA A 8 5.78 -5.36 -2.90
C ALA A 8 5.04 -4.52 -3.92
N VAL A 9 3.95 -3.90 -3.48
CA VAL A 9 3.14 -2.99 -4.29
C VAL A 9 3.24 -1.57 -3.76
N ILE A 10 3.27 -0.59 -4.65
CA ILE A 10 3.25 0.84 -4.27
C ILE A 10 1.81 1.22 -3.89
N SER A 11 1.62 1.64 -2.64
CA SER A 11 0.34 2.02 -2.03
C SER A 11 -0.50 2.98 -2.86
N SER A 12 0.14 3.92 -3.57
CA SER A 12 -0.53 4.95 -4.36
C SER A 12 -1.38 4.38 -5.49
N PHE A 13 -1.11 3.15 -5.96
CA PHE A 13 -1.92 2.49 -6.99
C PHE A 13 -3.17 1.79 -6.43
N LEU A 14 -3.27 1.63 -5.11
CA LEU A 14 -4.39 0.95 -4.46
C LEU A 14 -5.51 1.91 -4.05
N SER A 15 -5.35 3.21 -4.30
CA SER A 15 -6.27 4.25 -3.89
C SER A 15 -6.61 5.18 -5.05
N LYS A 16 -7.11 6.38 -4.72
CA LYS A 16 -7.40 7.42 -5.68
C LYS A 16 -6.14 7.77 -6.46
N THR A 17 -6.22 7.64 -7.76
CA THR A 17 -5.18 8.08 -8.70
C THR A 17 -5.76 9.14 -9.60
N LYS A 18 -4.92 9.99 -10.17
CA LYS A 18 -5.38 11.00 -11.12
C LYS A 18 -4.34 11.26 -12.18
N ASP A 19 -4.81 11.61 -13.36
CA ASP A 19 -4.02 12.25 -14.38
C ASP A 19 -4.46 13.72 -14.54
N ARG A 20 -4.10 14.36 -15.66
CA ARG A 20 -4.42 15.76 -15.93
C ARG A 20 -5.88 15.98 -16.38
N PHE A 21 -6.63 14.91 -16.61
CA PHE A 21 -7.96 14.91 -17.23
C PHE A 21 -9.01 14.19 -16.38
N HIS A 22 -8.61 13.20 -15.56
CA HIS A 22 -9.53 12.36 -14.82
C HIS A 22 -9.00 11.93 -13.45
N GLU A 23 -9.94 11.70 -12.53
CA GLU A 23 -9.70 11.06 -11.23
C GLU A 23 -10.28 9.65 -11.25
N TYR A 24 -9.51 8.67 -10.82
CA TYR A 24 -9.86 7.26 -10.81
C TYR A 24 -9.89 6.74 -9.37
N ASN A 25 -10.80 5.83 -9.11
CA ASN A 25 -11.03 5.19 -7.81
C ASN A 25 -11.44 6.17 -6.70
N GLU A 26 -12.01 5.61 -5.65
CA GLU A 26 -12.26 6.34 -4.41
C GLU A 26 -10.98 6.42 -3.58
N ASP A 27 -10.90 7.47 -2.75
CA ASP A 27 -9.85 7.56 -1.74
C ASP A 27 -10.00 6.40 -0.74
N LYS A 28 -8.87 5.90 -0.26
CA LYS A 28 -8.82 4.75 0.66
C LYS A 28 -7.91 5.05 1.82
N THR A 29 -8.31 4.63 3.01
CA THR A 29 -7.45 4.75 4.20
C THR A 29 -6.26 3.80 4.09
N LEU A 30 -5.25 4.00 4.95
CA LEU A 30 -4.08 3.14 4.98
C LEU A 30 -4.46 1.68 5.29
N GLU A 31 -5.40 1.48 6.22
CA GLU A 31 -5.91 0.16 6.63
C GLU A 31 -6.64 -0.56 5.50
N GLU A 32 -7.46 0.17 4.73
CA GLU A 32 -8.15 -0.41 3.57
C GLU A 32 -7.16 -0.87 2.51
N ARG A 33 -6.08 -0.10 2.28
CA ARG A 33 -5.00 -0.48 1.35
C ARG A 33 -4.27 -1.73 1.86
N PHE A 34 -3.91 -1.81 3.14
CA PHE A 34 -3.29 -3.00 3.73
C PHE A 34 -4.16 -4.24 3.59
N LYS A 35 -5.48 -4.10 3.82
CA LYS A 35 -6.44 -5.18 3.60
C LYS A 35 -6.40 -5.65 2.13
N MET A 36 -6.43 -4.73 1.16
CA MET A 36 -6.33 -5.09 -0.25
C MET A 36 -5.04 -5.84 -0.57
N VAL A 37 -3.88 -5.37 -0.06
CA VAL A 37 -2.59 -6.06 -0.27
C VAL A 37 -2.61 -7.48 0.28
N SER A 38 -3.21 -7.70 1.46
CA SER A 38 -3.30 -9.03 2.06
C SER A 38 -4.14 -10.04 1.24
N GLU A 39 -4.99 -9.55 0.35
CA GLU A 39 -5.82 -10.35 -0.54
C GLU A 39 -5.15 -10.62 -1.90
N ILE A 40 -4.01 -9.98 -2.22
CA ILE A 40 -3.26 -10.20 -3.46
C ILE A 40 -2.33 -11.40 -3.29
N GLU A 41 -2.54 -12.44 -4.11
CA GLU A 41 -1.69 -13.63 -4.12
C GLU A 41 -0.23 -13.27 -4.49
N GLY A 42 0.71 -13.72 -3.66
CA GLY A 42 2.14 -13.55 -3.89
C GLY A 42 2.71 -12.18 -3.51
N MET A 43 1.95 -11.32 -2.84
CA MET A 43 2.50 -10.10 -2.24
C MET A 43 3.06 -10.33 -0.84
N ASP A 44 4.24 -9.78 -0.59
CA ASP A 44 4.95 -9.84 0.69
C ASP A 44 4.99 -8.47 1.40
N GLY A 45 4.58 -7.40 0.74
CA GLY A 45 4.64 -6.06 1.33
C GLY A 45 4.01 -4.95 0.52
N MET A 46 4.06 -3.75 1.10
CA MET A 46 3.59 -2.51 0.50
C MET A 46 4.63 -1.42 0.69
N GLU A 47 4.90 -0.64 -0.35
CA GLU A 47 5.74 0.54 -0.31
C GLU A 47 4.89 1.76 0.03
N LEU A 48 5.36 2.59 0.97
CA LEU A 48 4.65 3.78 1.47
C LEU A 48 5.47 5.04 1.23
N VAL A 49 4.78 6.17 0.99
CA VAL A 49 5.43 7.46 0.79
C VAL A 49 5.41 8.28 2.07
N PHE A 50 6.59 8.50 2.66
CA PHE A 50 6.75 9.45 3.76
C PHE A 50 6.83 10.90 3.24
N PRO A 51 6.22 11.90 3.91
CA PRO A 51 5.41 11.80 5.13
C PRO A 51 3.91 11.58 4.89
N TYR A 52 3.47 11.45 3.64
CA TYR A 52 2.05 11.50 3.29
C TYR A 52 1.24 10.29 3.76
N GLU A 53 1.84 9.10 3.78
CA GLU A 53 1.15 7.83 4.07
C GLU A 53 1.68 7.12 5.32
N ALA A 54 2.80 7.60 5.89
CA ALA A 54 3.48 6.95 7.01
C ALA A 54 3.96 7.99 8.03
N SER A 55 3.12 8.97 8.38
CA SER A 55 3.46 10.04 9.33
C SER A 55 3.47 9.59 10.80
N ASN A 56 2.74 8.52 11.13
CA ASN A 56 2.64 7.96 12.48
C ASN A 56 3.22 6.52 12.52
N SER A 57 4.38 6.37 13.16
CA SER A 57 5.06 5.08 13.27
C SER A 57 4.32 4.06 14.13
N ASP A 58 3.59 4.50 15.17
CA ASP A 58 2.86 3.61 16.07
C ASP A 58 1.64 3.01 15.35
N GLU A 59 0.94 3.82 14.57
CA GLU A 59 -0.16 3.38 13.71
C GLU A 59 0.34 2.36 12.67
N LEU A 60 1.42 2.68 11.97
CA LEU A 60 2.00 1.77 10.97
C LEU A 60 2.40 0.43 11.59
N LYS A 61 2.99 0.45 12.80
CA LYS A 61 3.37 -0.78 13.50
C LYS A 61 2.16 -1.65 13.83
N ASN A 62 1.03 -1.06 14.22
CA ASN A 62 -0.20 -1.81 14.51
C ASN A 62 -0.78 -2.50 13.28
N LEU A 63 -0.56 -1.94 12.08
CA LEU A 63 -1.05 -2.51 10.81
C LEU A 63 -0.14 -3.60 10.24
N THR A 64 1.10 -3.70 10.70
CA THR A 64 2.08 -4.68 10.23
C THR A 64 2.51 -5.70 11.29
N SER A 65 1.92 -5.66 12.49
CA SER A 65 2.19 -6.62 13.59
C SER A 65 1.31 -7.85 13.46
#